data_AF-A0A1Z4GPB8-F1
#
_entry.id   AF-A0A1Z4GPB8-F1
#
_cell.length_a   1.000
_cell.length_b   1.000
_cell.length_c   1.000
_cell.angle_alpha   90.00
_cell.angle_beta   90.00
_cell.angle_gamma   90.00
#
_symmetry.space_group_name_H-M   'P 1'
#
loop_
_entity.id
_entity.type
_entity.pdbx_description
1 polymer ?
#
loop_
_entity_poly.entity_id
_entity_poly.type
_entity_poly.pdbx_seq_one_letter_code
_entity_poly.pdbx_strand_id
1 'polypeptide(L)' 'MGENLQQLWREWKWKIRERGQARLIECADAALAVLIANNSRTKKLCFLAGEKHLVIPSESETKFRNAVKKLGYSIALSG' A
#
# COMPACT_ATOMS: atom_id res chain seq x y z
N MET A 1 -27.89 29.18 12.49
CA MET A 1 -27.70 28.62 11.13
C MET A 1 -27.54 27.12 11.29
N GLY A 2 -28.60 26.35 11.02
CA GLY A 2 -28.57 24.90 11.17
C GLY A 2 -27.99 24.27 9.92
N GLU A 3 -26.83 23.66 10.04
CA GLU A 3 -26.21 22.91 8.96
C GLU A 3 -27.14 21.74 8.56
N ASN A 4 -27.55 21.71 7.29
CA ASN A 4 -28.47 20.70 6.79
C ASN A 4 -27.73 19.36 6.70
N LEU A 5 -28.02 18.45 7.63
CA LEU A 5 -27.43 17.10 7.70
C LEU A 5 -27.57 16.32 6.39
N GLN A 6 -28.58 16.61 5.56
CA GLN A 6 -28.75 15.99 4.24
C GLN A 6 -27.68 16.42 3.23
N GLN A 7 -27.17 17.65 3.35
CA GLN A 7 -26.11 18.18 2.49
C GLN A 7 -24.75 17.58 2.86
N LEU A 8 -24.48 17.47 4.16
CA LEU A 8 -23.28 16.79 4.68
C LEU A 8 -23.22 15.31 4.26
N TRP A 9 -24.37 14.61 4.25
CA TRP A 9 -24.43 13.21 3.79
C TRP A 9 -24.14 13.05 2.30
N ARG A 10 -24.56 13.99 1.45
CA ARG A 10 -24.23 13.98 0.02
C ARG A 10 -22.74 14.20 -0.24
N GLU A 11 -22.12 15.09 0.54
CA GLU A 11 -20.70 15.41 0.41
C GLU A 11 -19.77 14.26 0.86
N TRP A 12 -20.24 13.38 1.75
CA TRP A 12 -19.41 12.33 2.35
C TRP A 12 -19.55 10.98 1.65
N LYS A 13 -20.66 10.76 0.91
CA LYS A 13 -21.02 9.46 0.32
C LYS A 13 -19.98 8.86 -0.63
N TRP A 14 -19.08 9.67 -1.21
CA TRP A 14 -18.08 9.20 -2.19
C TRP A 14 -16.63 9.55 -1.82
N LYS A 15 -16.36 9.93 -0.57
CA LYS A 15 -14.99 10.22 -0.12
C LYS A 15 -14.16 8.97 0.16
N ILE A 16 -14.80 7.80 0.24
CA ILE A 16 -14.16 6.52 0.50
C ILE A 16 -14.37 5.63 -0.73
N ARG A 17 -13.29 5.03 -1.23
CA ARG A 17 -13.33 4.09 -2.35
C ARG A 17 -12.51 2.86 -2.02
N GLU A 18 -13.12 1.69 -2.17
CA GLU A 18 -12.41 0.41 -2.10
C GLU A 18 -11.39 0.30 -3.23
N ARG A 19 -10.20 -0.22 -2.93
CA ARG A 19 -9.12 -0.43 -3.91
C ARG A 19 -8.85 -1.91 -4.19
N GLY A 20 -9.73 -2.79 -3.71
CA GLY A 20 -9.64 -4.24 -3.85
C GLY A 20 -8.65 -4.90 -2.89
N GLN A 21 -8.31 -6.15 -3.18
CA GLN A 21 -7.40 -6.96 -2.37
C GLN A 21 -5.96 -6.47 -2.44
N ALA A 22 -5.28 -6.51 -1.30
CA ALA A 22 -3.86 -6.23 -1.20
C ALA A 22 -3.17 -7.22 -0.26
N ARG A 23 -1.91 -7.51 -0.54
CA ARG A 23 -1.04 -8.30 0.33
C ARG A 23 -0.32 -7.38 1.29
N LEU A 24 -0.28 -7.77 2.56
CA LEU A 24 0.56 -7.14 3.57
C LEU A 24 1.88 -7.91 3.65
N ILE A 25 3.01 -7.21 3.56
CA ILE A 25 4.35 -7.78 3.65
C ILE A 25 5.09 -7.09 4.79
N GLU A 26 5.64 -7.89 5.69
CA GLU A 26 6.53 -7.42 6.75
C GLU A 26 7.98 -7.33 6.25
N CYS A 27 8.64 -6.22 6.55
CA CYS A 27 10.06 -6.03 6.34
C CYS A 27 10.83 -6.32 7.64
N ALA A 28 12.11 -6.68 7.53
CA ALA A 28 12.96 -6.96 8.69
C ALA A 28 13.01 -5.79 9.70
N ASP A 29 13.00 -4.57 9.19
CA ASP A 29 13.04 -3.33 9.97
C ASP A 29 12.36 -2.16 9.22
N ALA A 30 12.18 -1.04 9.93
CA ALA A 30 11.51 0.15 9.41
C ALA A 30 12.32 0.86 8.31
N ALA A 31 13.65 0.87 8.39
CA ALA A 31 14.49 1.52 7.39
C ALA A 31 14.39 0.79 6.04
N LEU A 32 14.35 -0.55 6.07
CA LEU A 32 14.12 -1.36 4.87
C LEU A 32 12.74 -1.08 4.25
N ALA A 33 11.69 -1.00 5.07
CA ALA A 33 10.34 -0.69 4.58
C ALA A 33 10.29 0.69 3.91
N VAL A 34 10.88 1.71 4.53
CA VAL A 34 10.98 3.07 3.96
C VAL A 34 11.81 3.08 2.68
N LEU A 35 12.93 2.36 2.62
CA LEU A 35 13.77 2.24 1.44
C LEU A 35 13.00 1.64 0.26
N ILE A 36 12.32 0.53 0.48
CA ILE A 36 11.53 -0.14 -0.57
C ILE A 36 10.34 0.74 -0.97
N ALA A 37 9.64 1.37 -0.03
CA ALA A 37 8.51 2.24 -0.33
C ALA A 37 8.90 3.48 -1.15
N ASN A 38 10.12 4.00 -0.99
CA ASN A 38 10.57 5.21 -1.70
C ASN A 38 11.42 4.93 -2.94
N ASN A 39 11.84 3.69 -3.18
CA ASN A 39 12.63 3.35 -4.35
C ASN A 39 11.85 3.56 -5.66
N SER A 40 12.49 4.19 -6.65
CA SER A 40 11.87 4.57 -7.92
C SER A 40 11.15 3.44 -8.66
N ARG A 41 11.57 2.19 -8.48
CA ARG A 41 10.97 1.01 -9.14
C ARG A 41 9.78 0.42 -8.40
N THR A 42 9.70 0.60 -7.08
CA THR A 42 8.70 -0.04 -6.20
C THR A 42 7.68 0.95 -5.64
N LYS A 43 8.00 2.25 -5.54
CA LYS A 43 7.13 3.29 -4.96
C LYS A 43 5.74 3.44 -5.58
N LYS A 44 5.58 3.03 -6.86
CA LYS A 44 4.29 3.06 -7.56
C LYS A 44 3.48 1.77 -7.39
N LEU A 45 4.07 0.76 -6.77
CA LEU A 45 3.55 -0.61 -6.69
C LEU A 45 3.19 -1.01 -5.26
N CYS A 46 3.56 -0.20 -4.26
CA CYS A 46 3.30 -0.48 -2.86
C CYS A 46 3.01 0.82 -2.09
N PHE A 47 2.43 0.64 -0.90
CA PHE A 47 2.21 1.69 0.08
C PHE A 47 2.87 1.30 1.40
N LEU A 48 3.51 2.25 2.08
CA LEU A 48 4.01 2.03 3.44
C LEU A 48 2.82 1.96 4.41
N ALA A 49 2.78 0.92 5.24
CA ALA A 49 1.74 0.70 6.23
C ALA A 49 2.38 0.53 7.62
N GLY A 50 2.15 1.50 8.49
CA GLY A 50 2.83 1.57 9.78
C GLY A 50 4.34 1.72 9.60
N GLU A 51 5.10 1.09 10.49
CA GLU A 51 6.56 1.30 10.58
C GLU A 51 7.37 0.37 9.68
N LYS A 52 7.01 -0.92 9.61
CA LYS A 52 7.79 -1.94 8.90
C LYS A 52 6.99 -2.78 7.89
N HIS A 53 5.77 -2.39 7.54
CA HIS A 53 4.95 -3.15 6.60
C HIS A 53 4.72 -2.41 5.28
N LEU A 54 4.55 -3.19 4.23
CA LEU A 54 4.20 -2.73 2.90
C LEU A 54 2.89 -3.36 2.47
N VAL A 55 1.99 -2.55 1.95
CA VAL A 55 0.74 -3.00 1.32
C VAL A 55 0.94 -2.97 -0.19
N ILE A 56 0.73 -4.13 -0.83
CA ILE A 56 0.90 -4.30 -2.27
C ILE A 56 -0.45 -4.68 -2.88
N PRO A 57 -1.04 -3.83 -3.74
CA PRO A 57 -2.25 -4.18 -4.47
C PRO A 57 -2.04 -5.44 -5.30
N SER A 58 -3.03 -6.32 -5.35
CA SER A 58 -2.93 -7.62 -6.05
C SER A 58 -2.55 -7.45 -7.53
N GLU A 59 -3.06 -6.40 -8.19
CA GLU A 59 -2.74 -6.06 -9.59
C GLU A 59 -1.25 -5.75 -9.83
N SER A 60 -0.54 -5.32 -8.78
CA SER A 60 0.88 -4.93 -8.83
C SER A 60 1.81 -5.96 -8.23
N GLU A 61 1.29 -7.05 -7.64
CA GLU A 61 2.06 -8.03 -6.85
C GLU A 61 3.22 -8.64 -7.65
N THR A 62 2.95 -9.15 -8.85
CA THR A 62 3.98 -9.77 -9.71
C THR A 62 5.07 -8.77 -10.11
N LYS A 63 4.67 -7.53 -10.43
CA LYS A 63 5.62 -6.46 -10.79
C LYS A 63 6.48 -6.07 -9.59
N PHE A 64 5.87 -5.97 -8.41
CA PHE A 64 6.54 -5.64 -7.17
C PHE A 64 7.57 -6.71 -6.79
N ARG A 65 7.18 -8.00 -6.81
CA ARG A 65 8.11 -9.12 -6.56
C ARG A 65 9.31 -9.09 -7.49
N ASN A 66 9.10 -8.85 -8.77
CA ASN A 66 10.20 -8.71 -9.73
C ASN A 66 11.08 -7.49 -9.47
N ALA A 67 10.50 -6.35 -9.07
CA ALA A 67 11.26 -5.15 -8.74
C ALA A 67 12.12 -5.35 -7.48
N VAL A 68 11.56 -5.97 -6.43
CA VAL A 68 12.26 -6.28 -5.18
C VAL A 68 13.37 -7.32 -5.42
N LYS A 69 13.13 -8.32 -6.27
CA LYS A 69 14.16 -9.28 -6.72
C LYS A 69 15.34 -8.59 -7.41
N LYS A 70 15.07 -7.58 -8.23
CA LYS A 70 16.11 -6.75 -8.87
C LYS A 70 16.87 -5.85 -7.89
N LEU A 71 16.35 -5.63 -6.68
CA LEU A 71 17.03 -4.92 -5.59
C LEU A 71 17.85 -5.87 -4.70
N GLY A 72 17.82 -7.18 -4.97
CA GLY A 72 18.55 -8.19 -4.19
C GLY A 72 17.74 -8.83 -3.06
N TYR A 73 16.45 -8.48 -2.92
CA TYR A 73 15.57 -9.04 -1.89
C TYR A 73 14.60 -10.05 -2.48
N SER A 74 14.24 -11.09 -1.71
CA SER A 74 13.20 -12.04 -2.10
C SER A 74 12.11 -12.06 -1.03
N ILE A 75 10.85 -12.08 -1.48
CA ILE A 75 9.69 -12.16 -0.58
C ILE A 75 9.39 -13.65 -0.39
N ALA A 76 9.57 -14.14 0.84
CA ALA A 76 9.13 -15.47 1.20
C ALA A 76 7.60 -15.53 1.18
N LEU A 77 7.04 -16.64 0.70
CA LEU A 77 5.63 -16.93 0.90
C LEU A 77 5.45 -17.29 2.38
N SER A 78 4.78 -16.43 3.14
CA SER A 78 4.22 -16.83 4.42
C SER A 78 3.10 -17.82 4.13
N GLY A 79 3.37 -19.10 4.40
CA GLY A 79 2.37 -20.17 4.38
C GLY A 79 1.43 -20.07 5.57
#